data_AF-A0A151FB73-F1
#
_entry.id   AF-A0A151FB73-F1
#
_cell.length_a   1.000
_cell.length_b   1.000
_cell.length_c   1.000
_cell.angle_alpha   90.00
_cell.angle_beta   90.00
_cell.angle_gamma   90.00
#
_symmetry.space_group_name_H-M   'P 1'
#
loop_
_entity.id
_entity.type
_entity.pdbx_description
1 polymer ?
#
loop_
_entity_poly.entity_id
_entity_poly.type
_entity_poly.pdbx_seq_one_letter_code
_entity_poly.pdbx_strand_id
1 'polypeptide(L)'
;MFENDNVCQKNHQRLIKITEKKGYIFNPNQDWVEQVIRLMTNNYKEYGRYYCPCKQHYPVDTTIDAVCPCPTLDEEVARDGYCHCRLFYRKGFEKEKFNILETIACPG
;
A
#
# COMPACT_ATOMS: atom_id res chain seq x y z
N MET A 1 -7.02 6.82 -15.36
CA MET A 1 -6.02 7.55 -14.53
C MET A 1 -4.56 7.21 -14.82
N PHE A 2 -4.22 6.05 -15.42
CA PHE A 2 -2.84 5.69 -15.80
C PHE A 2 -2.64 5.55 -17.32
N GLU A 3 -3.53 6.11 -18.14
CA GLU A 3 -3.69 5.74 -19.56
C GLU A 3 -2.44 5.94 -20.44
N ASN A 4 -1.44 6.72 -19.99
CA ASN A 4 -0.23 7.01 -20.75
C ASN A 4 1.07 6.47 -20.14
N ASP A 5 1.01 5.68 -19.06
CA ASP A 5 2.20 5.13 -18.40
C ASP A 5 2.10 3.60 -18.23
N ASN A 6 2.62 2.87 -19.22
CA ASN A 6 2.65 1.40 -19.23
C ASN A 6 3.36 0.82 -17.98
N VAL A 7 4.37 1.50 -17.44
CA VAL A 7 5.08 1.00 -16.25
C VAL A 7 4.19 1.13 -15.02
N CYS A 8 3.47 2.25 -14.90
CA CYS A 8 2.50 2.48 -13.84
C CYS A 8 1.33 1.47 -13.93
N GLN A 9 0.82 1.21 -15.13
CA GLN A 9 -0.21 0.19 -15.37
C GLN A 9 0.26 -1.21 -14.94
N LYS A 10 1.48 -1.62 -15.34
CA LYS A 10 2.06 -2.90 -14.92
C LYS A 10 2.25 -2.97 -13.40
N ASN A 11 2.67 -1.88 -12.77
CA ASN A 11 2.78 -1.78 -11.32
C ASN A 11 1.39 -1.99 -10.67
N HIS A 12 0.37 -1.27 -11.13
CA HIS A 12 -0.99 -1.43 -10.61
C HIS A 12 -1.49 -2.88 -10.74
N GLN A 13 -1.32 -3.50 -11.91
CA GLN A 13 -1.71 -4.90 -12.14
C GLN A 13 -1.00 -5.90 -11.20
N ARG A 14 0.30 -5.71 -10.94
CA ARG A 14 1.02 -6.55 -9.96
C ARG A 14 0.47 -6.32 -8.55
N LEU A 15 0.10 -5.10 -8.16
CA LEU A 15 -0.48 -4.84 -6.84
C LEU A 15 -1.86 -5.48 -6.69
N ILE A 16 -2.69 -5.49 -7.74
CA ILE A 16 -3.98 -6.22 -7.75
C ILE A 16 -3.75 -7.71 -7.49
N LYS A 17 -2.75 -8.34 -8.13
CA LYS A 17 -2.44 -9.75 -7.86
C LYS A 17 -2.03 -10.00 -6.40
N ILE A 18 -1.41 -9.01 -5.75
CA ILE A 18 -1.05 -9.10 -4.33
C ILE A 18 -2.31 -8.99 -3.46
N THR A 19 -3.24 -8.08 -3.78
CA THR A 19 -4.51 -7.98 -3.05
C THR A 19 -5.30 -9.28 -3.14
N GLU A 20 -5.42 -9.86 -4.34
CA GLU A 20 -6.10 -11.13 -4.57
C GLU A 20 -5.45 -12.29 -3.81
N LYS A 21 -4.12 -12.43 -3.91
CA LYS A 21 -3.38 -13.53 -3.26
C LYS A 21 -3.43 -13.47 -1.74
N LYS A 22 -3.40 -12.26 -1.16
CA LYS A 22 -3.35 -12.06 0.30
C LYS A 22 -4.71 -11.79 0.93
N GLY A 23 -5.77 -11.61 0.13
CA GLY A 23 -7.09 -11.22 0.63
C GLY A 23 -7.11 -9.78 1.17
N TYR A 24 -6.27 -8.90 0.64
CA TYR A 24 -6.21 -7.49 1.01
C TYR A 24 -7.11 -6.65 0.10
N ILE A 25 -7.36 -5.42 0.50
CA ILE A 25 -8.00 -4.39 -0.32
C ILE A 25 -7.07 -3.18 -0.41
N PHE A 26 -7.24 -2.36 -1.44
CA PHE A 26 -6.57 -1.07 -1.48
C PHE A 26 -7.16 -0.09 -0.47
N ASN A 27 -6.40 0.97 -0.18
CA ASN A 27 -6.91 2.12 0.52
C ASN A 27 -8.17 2.68 -0.17
N PRO A 28 -9.23 3.01 0.59
CA PRO A 28 -10.44 3.62 0.04
C PRO A 28 -10.17 4.96 -0.67
N ASN A 29 -9.17 5.72 -0.20
CA ASN A 29 -8.73 6.96 -0.83
C ASN A 29 -7.93 6.64 -2.11
N GLN A 30 -8.58 6.78 -3.26
CA GLN A 30 -8.00 6.46 -4.57
C GLN A 30 -6.82 7.37 -4.95
N ASP A 31 -6.86 8.65 -4.58
CA ASP A 31 -5.77 9.59 -4.85
C ASP A 31 -4.48 9.15 -4.13
N TRP A 32 -4.62 8.67 -2.89
CA TRP A 32 -3.51 8.12 -2.13
C TRP A 32 -2.97 6.83 -2.76
N VAL A 33 -3.84 5.93 -3.19
CA VAL A 33 -3.45 4.70 -3.92
C VAL A 33 -2.62 5.06 -5.14
N GLU A 34 -3.11 5.98 -5.97
CA GLU A 34 -2.41 6.43 -7.16
C GLU A 34 -1.04 7.05 -6.83
N GLN A 35 -0.97 7.91 -5.82
CA GLN A 35 0.29 8.53 -5.41
C GLN A 35 1.33 7.48 -5.02
N VAL A 36 0.96 6.50 -4.18
CA VAL A 36 1.89 5.44 -3.74
C VAL A 36 2.33 4.56 -4.91
N ILE A 37 1.42 4.25 -5.84
CA ILE A 37 1.76 3.53 -7.09
C ILE A 37 2.75 4.33 -7.92
N ARG A 38 2.55 5.65 -8.08
CA ARG A 38 3.47 6.52 -8.83
C ARG A 38 4.85 6.58 -8.20
N LEU A 39 4.94 6.71 -6.87
CA LEU A 39 6.23 6.70 -6.16
C LEU A 39 7.02 5.40 -6.41
N MET A 40 6.37 4.25 -6.26
CA MET A 40 6.98 2.95 -6.59
C MET A 40 7.36 2.84 -8.07
N THR A 41 6.56 3.43 -8.96
CA THR A 41 6.82 3.44 -10.41
C THR A 41 8.05 4.25 -10.74
N ASN A 42 8.25 5.41 -10.09
CA ASN A 42 9.45 6.22 -10.25
C ASN A 42 10.69 5.46 -9.78
N ASN A 43 10.61 4.79 -8.62
CA ASN A 43 11.69 3.92 -8.14
C ASN A 43 12.04 2.82 -9.14
N TYR A 44 11.04 2.22 -9.80
CA TYR A 44 11.29 1.22 -10.83
C TYR A 44 11.96 1.81 -12.06
N LYS A 45 11.54 2.99 -12.51
CA LYS A 45 12.12 3.68 -13.67
C LYS A 45 13.58 4.07 -13.42
N GLU A 46 13.92 4.46 -12.20
CA GLU A 46 15.26 4.93 -11.83
C GLU A 46 16.20 3.79 -11.40
N TYR A 47 15.72 2.86 -10.58
CA TYR A 47 16.53 1.83 -9.91
C TYR A 47 16.17 0.39 -10.32
N GLY A 48 15.23 0.20 -11.24
CA GLY A 48 14.86 -1.10 -11.80
C GLY A 48 14.00 -2.00 -10.90
N ARG A 49 13.61 -1.54 -9.71
CA ARG A 49 12.75 -2.31 -8.78
C ARG A 49 11.71 -1.40 -8.12
N TYR A 50 10.57 -1.98 -7.74
CA TYR A 50 9.48 -1.26 -7.06
C TYR A 50 9.79 -1.09 -5.56
N TYR A 51 10.82 -0.32 -5.22
CA TYR A 51 11.18 -0.05 -3.82
C TYR A 51 10.01 0.57 -3.06
N CYS A 52 9.83 0.12 -1.81
CA CYS A 52 8.75 0.54 -0.93
C CYS A 52 8.97 2.01 -0.54
N PRO A 53 8.06 2.92 -0.90
CA PRO A 53 8.31 4.36 -0.76
C PRO A 53 8.38 4.82 0.69
N CYS A 54 7.86 4.03 1.64
CA CYS A 54 7.90 4.35 3.06
C CYS A 54 9.04 3.65 3.85
N LYS A 55 9.85 2.81 3.20
CA LYS A 55 10.94 2.05 3.84
C LYS A 55 12.26 2.15 3.07
N GLN A 56 12.36 3.08 2.14
CA GLN A 56 13.56 3.34 1.37
C GLN A 56 14.37 4.48 1.96
N HIS A 57 15.66 4.51 1.65
CA HIS A 57 16.50 5.67 1.89
C HIS A 57 16.25 6.75 0.81
N TYR A 58 16.77 7.95 1.06
CA TYR A 58 16.78 9.06 0.09
C TYR A 58 18.21 9.54 -0.12
N PRO A 59 18.86 9.22 -1.27
CA PRO A 59 18.35 8.39 -2.39
C PRO A 59 18.21 6.89 -2.03
N VAL A 60 17.58 6.12 -2.92
CA VAL A 60 17.37 4.67 -2.73
C VAL A 60 18.71 3.93 -2.67
N ASP A 61 18.88 3.10 -1.65
CA ASP A 61 19.99 2.16 -1.54
C ASP A 61 19.55 0.78 -2.07
N THR A 62 20.00 0.46 -3.28
CA THR A 62 19.62 -0.79 -3.96
C THR A 62 20.09 -2.08 -3.28
N THR A 63 20.97 -1.99 -2.29
CA THR A 63 21.52 -3.15 -1.56
C THR A 63 20.71 -3.53 -0.33
N ILE A 64 20.03 -2.57 0.29
CA ILE A 64 19.31 -2.76 1.58
C ILE A 64 17.83 -2.38 1.51
N ASP A 65 17.40 -1.55 0.56
CA ASP A 65 16.02 -1.05 0.55
C ASP A 65 15.01 -2.13 0.19
N ALA A 66 13.90 -2.12 0.93
CA ALA A 66 12.85 -3.10 0.76
C ALA A 66 12.07 -2.87 -0.55
N VAL A 67 11.92 -3.92 -1.35
CA VAL A 67 11.04 -3.92 -2.53
C VAL A 67 9.61 -4.23 -2.11
N CYS A 68 8.62 -3.59 -2.74
CA CYS A 68 7.20 -3.86 -2.53
C CYS A 68 6.75 -5.12 -3.31
N PRO A 69 6.12 -6.12 -2.65
CA PRO A 69 5.67 -6.12 -1.25
C PRO A 69 6.83 -6.30 -0.25
N CYS A 70 6.91 -5.41 0.74
CA CYS A 70 7.98 -5.43 1.74
C CYS A 70 7.81 -6.62 2.72
N PRO A 71 8.90 -7.10 3.36
CA PRO A 71 8.83 -8.24 4.27
C PRO A 71 7.86 -8.05 5.44
N THR A 72 7.68 -6.82 5.92
CA THR A 72 6.82 -6.50 7.07
C THR A 72 5.36 -6.27 6.69
N LEU A 73 4.99 -6.41 5.40
CA LEU A 73 3.63 -6.13 4.92
C LEU A 73 2.56 -6.92 5.70
N ASP A 74 2.75 -8.23 5.84
CA ASP A 74 1.75 -9.10 6.44
C ASP A 74 1.62 -8.86 7.94
N GLU A 75 2.75 -8.61 8.61
CA GLU A 75 2.79 -8.29 10.03
C GLU A 75 2.10 -6.96 10.33
N GLU A 76 2.35 -5.92 9.52
CA GLU A 76 1.71 -4.62 9.65
C GLU A 76 0.19 -4.72 9.41
N VAL A 77 -0.23 -5.42 8.36
CA VAL A 77 -1.66 -5.58 8.06
C VAL A 77 -2.36 -6.42 9.13
N ALA A 78 -1.71 -7.43 9.70
CA ALA A 78 -2.27 -8.22 10.80
C ALA A 78 -2.41 -7.40 12.09
N ARG A 79 -1.39 -6.62 12.44
CA ARG A 79 -1.34 -5.83 13.68
C ARG A 79 -2.21 -4.57 13.62
N ASP A 80 -2.07 -3.80 12.55
CA ASP A 80 -2.62 -2.44 12.44
C ASP A 80 -3.86 -2.39 11.52
N GLY A 81 -4.14 -3.49 10.81
CA GLY A 81 -5.21 -3.58 9.81
C GLY A 81 -4.83 -2.98 8.45
N TYR A 82 -3.66 -2.36 8.34
CA TYR A 82 -3.11 -1.77 7.11
C TYR A 82 -1.58 -1.76 7.13
N CYS A 83 -0.97 -1.72 5.95
CA CYS A 83 0.48 -1.54 5.85
C CYS A 83 0.88 -0.08 6.12
N HIS A 84 2.13 0.17 6.46
CA HIS A 84 2.62 1.49 6.89
C HIS A 84 2.39 2.60 5.86
N CYS A 85 2.57 2.31 4.56
CA CYS A 85 2.27 3.28 3.49
C CYS A 85 0.76 3.43 3.21
N ARG A 86 -0.11 2.74 3.95
CA ARG A 86 -1.56 2.72 3.78
C ARG A 86 -1.96 2.43 2.34
N LEU A 87 -1.27 1.52 1.67
CA LEU A 87 -1.66 1.04 0.34
C LEU A 87 -2.60 -0.15 0.46
N PHE A 88 -2.25 -1.11 1.32
CA PHE A 88 -2.99 -2.34 1.54
C PHE A 88 -3.65 -2.33 2.91
N TYR A 89 -4.89 -2.80 2.95
CA TYR A 89 -5.72 -2.95 4.14
C TYR A 89 -6.22 -4.40 4.22
N ARG A 90 -6.45 -4.90 5.43
CA ARG A 90 -7.17 -6.16 5.60
C ARG A 90 -8.61 -6.00 5.09
N LYS A 91 -9.16 -7.05 4.49
CA LYS A 91 -10.56 -7.06 4.08
C LYS A 91 -11.46 -6.85 5.31
N GLY A 92 -12.38 -5.88 5.22
CA GLY A 92 -13.33 -5.56 6.29
C GLY A 92 -12.89 -4.45 7.25
N PHE A 93 -11.68 -3.88 7.12
CA PHE A 93 -11.16 -2.87 8.04
C PHE A 93 -12.06 -1.63 8.22
N GLU A 94 -12.73 -1.16 7.16
CA GLU A 94 -13.64 -0.02 7.27
C GLU A 94 -14.80 -0.28 8.24
N LYS A 95 -15.38 -1.50 8.18
CA LYS A 95 -16.52 -1.89 9.03
C LYS A 95 -16.13 -1.88 10.52
N GLU A 96 -14.89 -2.19 10.83
CA GLU A 96 -14.40 -2.21 12.21
C GLU A 96 -14.25 -0.82 12.81
N LYS A 97 -13.82 0.18 12.03
CA LYS A 97 -13.79 1.57 12.49
C LYS A 97 -15.18 2.09 12.85
N PHE A 98 -16.20 1.75 12.05
CA PHE A 98 -17.59 2.14 12.35
C PHE A 98 -18.13 1.42 13.59
N ASN A 99 -17.80 0.14 13.78
CA ASN A 99 -18.23 -0.61 14.98
C ASN A 99 -17.58 -0.11 16.29
N ILE A 100 -16.38 0.48 16.22
CA ILE A 100 -15.73 1.07 17.41
C ILE A 100 -16.33 2.46 17.72
N LEU A 101 -16.69 3.24 16.70
CA LEU A 101 -17.28 4.58 16.90
C LEU A 101 -18.66 4.53 17.57
N GLU A 102 -19.44 3.45 17.42
CA GLU A 102 -20.69 3.26 18.18
C GLU A 102 -20.47 2.98 19.68
N THR A 103 -19.25 2.60 20.09
CA THR A 103 -18.92 2.35 21.51
C THR A 103 -18.29 3.57 22.20
N ILE A 104 -18.01 4.65 21.47
CA ILE A 104 -17.44 5.91 22.01
C ILE A 104 -18.47 7.05 21.95
N ALA A 105 -19.75 6.73 21.76
CA ALA A 105 -20.80 7.64 22.18
C ALA A 105 -20.81 7.65 23.72
N CYS A 106 -20.14 8.64 24.32
CA CYS A 106 -20.31 8.97 25.72
C CYS A 106 -21.82 9.08 26.01
N PRO A 107 -22.39 8.33 26.98
CA PRO A 107 -23.67 8.70 27.55
C PRO A 107 -23.41 9.92 28.43
N GLY A 108 -23.65 11.11 27.90
CA GLY A 108 -23.50 12.37 28.63
C GLY A 108 -23.58 13.58 27.71
#